data_AF-A0A7W4Z933-F1
#
_entry.id   AF-A0A7W4Z933-F1
#
_cell.length_a   1.000
_cell.length_b   1.000
_cell.length_c   1.000
_cell.angle_alpha   90.00
_cell.angle_beta   90.00
_cell.angle_gamma   90.00
#
_symmetry.space_group_name_H-M   'P 1'
#
loop_
_entity.id
_entity.type
_entity.pdbx_description
1 polymer ?
#
loop_
_entity_poly.entity_id
_entity_poly.type
_entity_poly.pdbx_seq_one_letter_code
_entity_poly.pdbx_strand_id
1 'polypeptide(L)'
;MSQPMNQQSLTDLFRQLGAPDPESWAKSQAEMGVNQLYRFLFLRQAWERVISEDDDSRIDANIDAAKQDPNAPYAGVGHAVDRILAAGVSREDIVDLVRGMQAELLFDFCYLLDDPAIMEPNLESIGWTLVETTKDFEPTPITISALHGSVLETDPTGREMSPRK
;
A
#
# COMPACT_ATOMS: atom_id res chain seq x y z
N MET A 1 -12.99 6.02 25.39
CA MET A 1 -12.09 6.92 24.64
C MET A 1 -10.74 6.89 25.34
N SER A 2 -9.72 6.32 24.70
CA SER A 2 -8.33 6.40 25.19
C SER A 2 -7.89 7.86 25.15
N GLN A 3 -7.12 8.32 26.13
CA GLN A 3 -6.57 9.68 26.09
C GLN A 3 -5.75 9.89 24.81
N PRO A 4 -5.82 11.08 24.18
CA PRO A 4 -4.95 11.39 23.06
C PRO A 4 -3.49 11.25 23.50
N MET A 5 -2.71 10.46 22.75
CA MET A 5 -1.28 10.32 23.00
C MET A 5 -0.60 11.68 22.83
N ASN A 6 0.32 12.03 23.73
CA ASN A 6 1.15 13.22 23.54
C ASN A 6 2.16 13.00 22.40
N GLN A 7 2.72 14.09 21.88
CA GLN A 7 3.66 14.06 20.75
C GLN A 7 4.88 13.16 21.02
N GLN A 8 5.47 13.19 22.22
CA GLN A 8 6.62 12.36 22.54
C GLN A 8 6.30 10.86 22.44
N SER A 9 5.17 10.44 23.01
CA SER A 9 4.71 9.06 22.93
C SER A 9 4.38 8.63 21.50
N LEU A 10 3.86 9.55 20.66
CA LEU A 10 3.65 9.28 19.23
C LEU A 10 4.96 9.11 18.48
N THR A 11 5.96 9.98 18.72
CA THR A 11 7.28 9.89 18.09
C THR A 11 7.94 8.55 18.38
N ASP A 12 7.91 8.11 19.65
CA ASP A 12 8.52 6.85 20.05
C ASP A 12 7.82 5.64 19.40
N LEU A 13 6.49 5.71 19.26
CA LEU A 13 5.72 4.69 18.56
C LEU A 13 6.02 4.65 17.07
N PHE A 14 6.04 5.79 16.37
CA PHE A 14 6.40 5.84 14.95
C PHE A 14 7.81 5.30 14.69
N ARG A 15 8.76 5.64 15.57
CA ARG A 15 10.13 5.12 15.49
C ARG A 15 10.16 3.60 15.67
N GLN A 16 9.42 3.06 16.63
CA GLN A 16 9.31 1.62 16.84
C GLN A 16 8.70 0.91 15.63
N LEU A 17 7.73 1.54 14.97
CA LEU A 17 7.04 0.98 13.81
C LEU A 17 7.81 1.15 12.49
N GLY A 18 8.94 1.87 12.50
CA GLY A 18 9.81 2.09 11.34
C GLY A 18 9.34 3.19 10.39
N ALA A 19 8.60 4.18 10.89
CA ALA A 19 8.12 5.28 10.05
C ALA A 19 9.27 6.16 9.52
N PRO A 20 9.15 6.67 8.28
CA PRO A 20 10.01 7.76 7.82
C PRO A 20 9.74 9.00 8.68
N ASP A 21 10.79 9.74 9.06
CA ASP A 21 10.70 10.97 9.87
C ASP A 21 9.65 10.91 11.03
N PRO A 22 9.86 10.05 12.05
CA PRO A 22 8.89 9.83 13.14
C PRO A 22 8.42 11.11 13.84
N GLU A 23 9.30 12.10 13.95
CA GLU A 23 9.03 13.40 14.55
C GLU A 23 8.00 14.21 13.75
N SER A 24 8.10 14.23 12.42
CA SER A 24 7.15 14.91 11.53
C SER A 24 5.76 14.29 11.62
N TRP A 25 5.66 12.95 11.57
CA TRP A 25 4.40 12.21 11.71
C TRP A 25 3.73 12.47 13.07
N ALA A 26 4.50 12.41 14.16
CA ALA A 26 4.00 12.68 15.50
C ALA A 26 3.51 14.12 15.69
N LYS A 27 4.30 15.09 15.22
CA LYS A 27 3.95 16.52 15.27
C LYS A 27 2.66 16.80 14.51
N SER A 28 2.53 16.23 13.31
CA SER A 28 1.36 16.39 12.45
C SER A 28 0.07 15.94 13.13
N GLN A 29 0.08 14.79 13.79
CA GLN A 29 -1.08 14.32 14.57
C GLN A 29 -1.35 15.18 15.81
N ALA A 30 -0.30 15.54 16.56
CA ALA A 30 -0.45 16.31 17.79
C ALA A 30 -0.97 17.74 17.55
N GLU A 31 -0.52 18.41 16.49
CA GLU A 31 -0.87 19.80 16.20
C GLU A 31 -2.13 19.94 15.33
N MET A 32 -2.35 19.04 14.37
CA MET A 32 -3.45 19.15 13.40
C MET A 32 -4.62 18.20 13.69
N GLY A 33 -4.49 17.30 14.69
CA GLY A 33 -5.56 16.38 15.07
C GLY A 33 -5.89 15.33 14.00
N VAL A 34 -4.97 15.08 13.07
CA VAL A 34 -5.15 14.10 11.98
C VAL A 34 -4.68 12.70 12.42
N ASN A 35 -5.27 11.65 11.85
CA ASN A 35 -5.08 10.27 12.31
C ASN A 35 -3.81 9.61 11.73
N GLN A 36 -2.63 10.19 12.02
CA GLN A 36 -1.36 9.77 11.41
C GLN A 36 -0.98 8.34 11.74
N LEU A 37 -1.19 7.90 12.98
CA LEU A 37 -0.82 6.56 13.41
C LEU A 37 -1.57 5.50 12.60
N TYR A 38 -2.87 5.70 12.40
CA TYR A 38 -3.70 4.80 11.61
C TYR A 38 -3.33 4.86 10.13
N ARG A 39 -3.08 6.07 9.59
CA ARG A 39 -2.62 6.25 8.20
C ARG A 39 -1.33 5.49 7.94
N PHE A 40 -0.32 5.67 8.79
CA PHE A 40 0.96 4.99 8.67
C PHE A 40 0.81 3.47 8.79
N LEU A 41 0.08 2.98 9.80
CA LEU A 41 -0.12 1.55 9.99
C LEU A 41 -0.83 0.91 8.79
N PHE A 42 -1.88 1.55 8.27
CA PHE A 42 -2.57 1.06 7.07
C PHE A 42 -1.61 0.96 5.89
N LEU A 43 -0.87 2.04 5.58
CA LEU A 43 0.06 2.07 4.44
C LEU A 43 1.19 1.04 4.61
N ARG A 44 1.75 0.89 5.80
CA ARG A 44 2.76 -0.13 6.08
C ARG A 44 2.22 -1.54 5.81
N GLN A 45 1.02 -1.86 6.30
CA GLN A 45 0.39 -3.16 6.04
C GLN A 45 -0.01 -3.35 4.56
N ALA A 46 -0.31 -2.26 3.84
CA ALA A 46 -0.61 -2.31 2.41
C ALA A 46 0.66 -2.58 1.58
N TRP A 47 1.79 -1.96 1.93
CA TRP A 47 3.09 -2.23 1.32
C TRP A 47 3.56 -3.67 1.50
N GLU A 48 3.21 -4.34 2.61
CA GLU A 48 3.46 -5.78 2.79
C GLU A 48 2.73 -6.67 1.75
N ARG A 49 1.78 -6.12 0.98
CA ARG A 49 1.09 -6.82 -0.12
C ARG A 49 1.69 -6.55 -1.49
N VAL A 50 2.57 -5.56 -1.58
CA VAL A 50 3.36 -5.30 -2.78
C VAL A 50 4.60 -6.20 -2.75
N ILE A 51 4.93 -6.82 -3.88
CA ILE A 51 6.08 -7.73 -3.98
C ILE A 51 7.36 -7.02 -3.56
N SER A 52 8.18 -7.65 -2.70
CA SER A 52 9.48 -7.09 -2.34
C SER A 52 10.38 -6.99 -3.56
N GLU A 53 11.23 -5.98 -3.62
CA GLU A 53 12.19 -5.83 -4.71
C GLU A 53 13.20 -7.00 -4.79
N ASP A 54 13.45 -7.65 -3.66
CA ASP A 54 14.35 -8.80 -3.57
C ASP A 54 13.62 -10.15 -3.67
N ASP A 55 12.30 -10.17 -3.89
CA ASP A 55 11.51 -11.41 -3.98
C ASP A 55 11.13 -11.73 -5.43
N ASP A 56 11.94 -12.57 -6.07
CA ASP A 56 11.64 -13.15 -7.38
C ASP A 56 11.00 -14.55 -7.30
N SER A 57 10.73 -15.05 -6.08
CA SER A 57 10.22 -16.42 -5.87
C SER A 57 8.86 -16.65 -6.51
N ARG A 58 8.09 -15.57 -6.67
CA ARG A 58 6.77 -15.58 -7.31
C ARG A 58 6.84 -15.93 -8.80
N ILE A 59 7.99 -15.73 -9.46
CA ILE A 59 8.16 -16.03 -10.88
C ILE A 59 7.98 -17.53 -11.13
N ASP A 60 8.80 -18.36 -10.48
CA ASP A 60 8.74 -19.82 -10.67
C ASP A 60 7.39 -20.36 -10.16
N ALA A 61 6.89 -19.84 -9.04
CA ALA A 61 5.60 -20.26 -8.49
C ALA A 61 4.42 -20.01 -9.46
N ASN A 62 4.39 -18.86 -10.15
CA ASN A 62 3.36 -18.57 -11.14
C ASN A 62 3.49 -19.46 -12.38
N ILE A 63 4.72 -19.72 -12.85
CA ILE A 63 4.97 -20.61 -13.99
C ILE A 63 4.54 -22.04 -13.65
N ASP A 64 4.93 -22.55 -12.49
CA ASP A 64 4.57 -23.91 -12.06
C ASP A 64 3.06 -24.07 -11.85
N ALA A 65 2.40 -23.08 -11.26
CA ALA A 65 0.94 -23.07 -11.13
C ALA A 65 0.24 -23.10 -12.51
N ALA A 66 0.71 -22.30 -13.47
CA ALA A 66 0.17 -22.30 -14.83
C ALA A 66 0.48 -23.58 -15.62
N LYS A 67 1.56 -24.30 -15.30
CA LYS A 67 1.83 -25.64 -15.85
C LYS A 67 0.90 -26.70 -15.27
N GLN A 68 0.60 -26.60 -13.97
CA GLN A 68 -0.30 -27.53 -13.27
C GLN A 68 -1.75 -27.37 -13.73
N ASP A 69 -2.24 -26.14 -13.84
CA ASP A 69 -3.56 -25.84 -14.38
C ASP A 69 -3.50 -24.64 -15.35
N PRO A 70 -3.34 -24.90 -16.66
CA PRO A 70 -3.17 -23.85 -17.67
C PRO A 70 -4.35 -22.90 -17.85
N ASN A 71 -5.54 -23.26 -17.35
CA ASN A 71 -6.77 -22.48 -17.53
C ASN A 71 -7.33 -21.94 -16.21
N ALA A 72 -6.61 -22.10 -15.10
CA ALA A 72 -7.00 -21.53 -13.82
C ALA A 72 -7.10 -20.00 -13.87
N PRO A 73 -7.90 -19.37 -12.98
CA PRO A 73 -7.83 -17.93 -12.76
C PRO A 73 -6.38 -17.49 -12.55
N TYR A 74 -5.99 -16.39 -13.21
CA TYR A 74 -4.64 -15.83 -13.19
C TYR A 74 -3.52 -16.68 -13.83
N ALA A 75 -3.79 -17.86 -14.39
CA ALA A 75 -2.76 -18.67 -15.09
C ALA A 75 -2.06 -17.91 -16.24
N GLY A 76 -2.74 -16.90 -16.81
CA GLY A 76 -2.16 -15.98 -17.79
C GLY A 76 -0.86 -15.29 -17.32
N VAL A 77 -0.69 -15.06 -16.01
CA VAL A 77 0.55 -14.50 -15.44
C VAL A 77 1.71 -15.47 -15.64
N GLY A 78 1.55 -16.74 -15.26
CA GLY A 78 2.59 -17.76 -15.46
C GLY A 78 2.96 -17.96 -16.92
N HIS A 79 1.96 -18.03 -17.81
CA HIS A 79 2.20 -18.15 -19.26
C HIS A 79 2.95 -16.95 -19.83
N ALA A 80 2.64 -15.73 -19.38
CA ALA A 80 3.31 -14.52 -19.85
C ALA A 80 4.76 -14.47 -19.35
N VAL A 81 4.99 -14.72 -18.05
CA VAL A 81 6.31 -14.67 -17.44
C VAL A 81 7.23 -15.74 -18.04
N ASP A 82 6.74 -16.96 -18.31
CA ASP A 82 7.52 -18.01 -19.00
C ASP A 82 8.02 -17.56 -20.38
N ARG A 83 7.14 -16.92 -21.18
CA ARG A 83 7.54 -16.35 -22.49
C ARG A 83 8.50 -15.17 -22.37
N ILE A 84 8.33 -14.32 -21.37
CA ILE A 84 9.20 -13.16 -21.12
C ILE A 84 10.63 -13.64 -20.77
N LEU A 85 10.75 -14.64 -19.90
CA LEU A 85 12.04 -15.26 -19.58
C LEU A 85 12.66 -15.94 -20.81
N ALA A 86 11.87 -16.65 -21.60
CA ALA A 86 12.33 -17.27 -22.84
C ALA A 86 12.84 -16.24 -23.88
N ALA A 87 12.36 -14.99 -23.80
CA ALA A 87 12.83 -13.87 -24.62
C ALA A 87 14.11 -13.21 -24.07
N GLY A 88 14.63 -13.63 -22.93
CA GLY A 88 15.90 -13.17 -22.36
C GLY A 88 15.80 -11.95 -21.42
N VAL A 89 14.60 -11.57 -20.99
CA VAL A 89 14.42 -10.52 -19.97
C VAL A 89 14.89 -11.03 -18.61
N SER A 90 15.54 -10.17 -17.83
CA SER A 90 16.03 -10.55 -16.51
C SER A 90 14.89 -10.72 -15.50
N ARG A 91 15.09 -11.54 -14.47
CA ARG A 91 14.12 -11.72 -13.39
C ARG A 91 13.91 -10.42 -12.60
N GLU A 92 14.98 -9.65 -12.44
CA GLU A 92 14.97 -8.33 -11.79
C GLU A 92 14.08 -7.34 -12.54
N ASP A 93 14.19 -7.23 -13.87
CA ASP A 93 13.33 -6.35 -14.67
C ASP A 93 11.84 -6.73 -14.54
N ILE A 94 11.54 -8.03 -14.43
CA ILE A 94 10.17 -8.52 -14.23
C ILE A 94 9.66 -8.11 -12.84
N VAL A 95 10.49 -8.23 -11.80
CA VAL A 95 10.13 -7.80 -10.43
C VAL A 95 9.92 -6.29 -10.39
N ASP A 96 10.80 -5.49 -11.00
CA ASP A 96 10.67 -4.03 -11.04
C ASP A 96 9.40 -3.59 -11.76
N LEU A 97 9.09 -4.22 -12.90
CA LEU A 97 7.83 -3.98 -13.61
C LEU A 97 6.63 -4.29 -12.72
N VAL A 98 6.56 -5.48 -12.12
CA VAL A 98 5.41 -5.90 -11.30
C VAL A 98 5.28 -5.03 -10.06
N ARG A 99 6.39 -4.76 -9.35
CA ARG A 99 6.40 -3.92 -8.15
C ARG A 99 5.95 -2.50 -8.47
N GLY A 100 6.42 -1.92 -9.57
CA GLY A 100 6.00 -0.60 -10.06
C GLY A 100 4.49 -0.53 -10.30
N MET A 101 3.95 -1.49 -11.06
CA MET A 101 2.50 -1.56 -11.34
C MET A 101 1.66 -1.78 -10.06
N GLN A 102 2.17 -2.56 -9.10
CA GLN A 102 1.47 -2.77 -7.82
C GLN A 102 1.51 -1.53 -6.92
N ALA A 103 2.63 -0.81 -6.89
CA ALA A 103 2.74 0.44 -6.15
C ALA A 103 1.85 1.54 -6.73
N GLU A 104 1.77 1.64 -8.07
CA GLU A 104 0.83 2.53 -8.77
C GLU A 104 -0.62 2.17 -8.43
N LEU A 105 -0.98 0.88 -8.51
CA LEU A 105 -2.32 0.43 -8.13
C LEU A 105 -2.66 0.73 -6.65
N LEU A 106 -1.69 0.57 -5.74
CA LEU A 106 -1.84 0.95 -4.34
C LEU A 106 -2.10 2.46 -4.19
N PHE A 107 -1.36 3.29 -4.93
CA PHE A 107 -1.60 4.74 -4.97
C PHE A 107 -3.02 5.07 -5.43
N ASP A 108 -3.47 4.46 -6.54
CA ASP A 108 -4.80 4.70 -7.09
C ASP A 108 -5.92 4.29 -6.12
N PHE A 109 -5.79 3.15 -5.44
CA PHE A 109 -6.74 2.75 -4.40
C PHE A 109 -6.75 3.71 -3.20
N CYS A 110 -5.58 4.21 -2.78
CA CYS A 110 -5.51 5.20 -1.73
C CYS A 110 -6.20 6.52 -2.15
N TYR A 111 -6.05 6.92 -3.42
CA TYR A 111 -6.75 8.08 -3.98
C TYR A 111 -8.27 7.84 -3.99
N LEU A 112 -8.72 6.66 -4.46
CA LEU A 112 -10.13 6.28 -4.51
C LEU A 112 -10.81 6.24 -3.13
N LEU A 113 -10.06 5.96 -2.06
CA LEU A 113 -10.55 5.96 -0.68
C LEU A 113 -10.62 7.38 -0.07
N ASP A 114 -9.76 8.29 -0.54
CA ASP A 114 -9.73 9.68 -0.10
C ASP A 114 -10.75 10.56 -0.85
N ASP A 115 -10.89 10.34 -2.15
CA ASP A 115 -11.75 11.10 -3.06
C ASP A 115 -12.44 10.15 -4.06
N PRO A 116 -13.53 9.48 -3.66
CA PRO A 116 -14.32 8.65 -4.55
C PRO A 116 -15.02 9.54 -5.60
N ALA A 117 -14.37 9.75 -6.74
CA ALA A 117 -14.88 10.52 -7.87
C ALA A 117 -16.02 9.77 -8.60
N ILE A 118 -17.17 9.62 -7.95
CA ILE A 118 -18.39 9.05 -8.54
C ILE A 118 -18.94 10.05 -9.56
N MET A 119 -18.89 9.68 -10.83
CA MET A 119 -19.25 10.54 -11.97
C MET A 119 -20.61 10.19 -12.57
N GLU A 120 -21.26 9.15 -12.04
CA GLU A 120 -22.54 8.63 -12.50
C GLU A 120 -23.68 9.61 -12.16
N PRO A 121 -24.46 10.06 -13.16
CA PRO A 121 -25.56 10.99 -12.92
C PRO A 121 -26.57 10.43 -11.91
N ASN A 122 -27.00 11.28 -10.97
CA ASN A 122 -27.93 10.96 -9.88
C ASN A 122 -27.35 10.10 -8.74
N LEU A 123 -26.04 9.83 -8.72
CA LEU A 123 -25.37 9.11 -7.63
C LEU A 123 -24.43 10.00 -6.79
N GLU A 124 -24.57 11.33 -6.89
CA GLU A 124 -23.67 12.31 -6.26
C GLU A 124 -23.68 12.27 -4.71
N SER A 125 -24.69 11.62 -4.12
CA SER A 125 -24.80 11.45 -2.66
C SER A 125 -24.18 10.16 -2.13
N ILE A 126 -23.72 9.26 -3.00
CA ILE A 126 -23.05 8.02 -2.61
C ILE A 126 -21.58 8.32 -2.36
N GLY A 127 -20.98 7.63 -1.40
CA GLY A 127 -19.56 7.74 -1.13
C GLY A 127 -19.09 6.63 -0.20
N TRP A 128 -17.77 6.47 -0.12
CA TRP A 128 -17.10 5.61 0.83
C TRP A 128 -15.80 6.26 1.27
N THR A 129 -15.28 5.83 2.41
CA THR A 129 -14.01 6.30 2.93
C THR A 129 -13.46 5.28 3.93
N LEU A 130 -12.16 5.37 4.22
CA LEU A 130 -11.53 4.59 5.27
C LEU A 130 -11.73 5.29 6.62
N VAL A 131 -12.17 4.54 7.63
CA VAL A 131 -12.38 5.07 8.99
C VAL A 131 -11.65 4.25 10.03
N GLU A 132 -11.30 4.88 11.15
CA GLU A 132 -10.86 4.18 12.34
C GLU A 132 -11.99 3.29 12.87
N THR A 133 -11.63 2.11 13.38
CA THR A 133 -12.56 1.21 14.04
C THR A 133 -12.22 1.07 15.52
N THR A 134 -13.23 0.73 16.33
CA THR A 134 -12.99 0.23 17.68
C THR A 134 -12.26 -1.12 17.65
N LYS A 135 -11.86 -1.62 18.82
CA LYS A 135 -11.27 -2.96 18.98
C LYS A 135 -12.17 -4.10 18.47
N ASP A 136 -13.48 -3.87 18.40
CA ASP A 136 -14.48 -4.85 17.96
C ASP A 136 -14.84 -4.64 16.48
N PHE A 137 -14.04 -3.86 15.74
CA PHE A 137 -14.20 -3.50 14.32
C PHE A 137 -15.43 -2.65 13.98
N GLU A 138 -16.10 -2.10 14.99
CA GLU A 138 -17.17 -1.11 14.76
C GLU A 138 -16.59 0.22 14.23
N PRO A 139 -17.13 0.78 13.15
CA PRO A 139 -16.63 2.02 12.56
C PRO A 139 -16.86 3.21 13.48
N THR A 140 -15.89 4.12 13.51
CA THR A 140 -15.98 5.41 14.20
C THR A 140 -16.23 6.55 13.19
N PRO A 141 -16.63 7.76 13.63
CA PRO A 141 -16.76 8.89 12.72
C PRO A 141 -15.41 9.50 12.29
N ILE A 142 -14.27 8.94 12.73
CA ILE A 142 -12.94 9.48 12.43
C ILE A 142 -12.42 8.86 11.14
N THR A 143 -12.26 9.68 10.11
CA THR A 143 -11.72 9.28 8.81
C THR A 143 -10.20 9.13 8.86
N ILE A 144 -9.68 8.16 8.12
CA ILE A 144 -8.25 8.04 7.81
C ILE A 144 -8.10 8.57 6.39
N SER A 145 -7.58 9.79 6.25
CA SER A 145 -7.54 10.53 4.99
C SER A 145 -6.10 10.82 4.53
N ALA A 146 -5.96 11.35 3.32
CA ALA A 146 -4.69 11.71 2.69
C ALA A 146 -3.71 10.53 2.64
N LEU A 147 -4.24 9.34 2.39
CA LEU A 147 -3.52 8.10 2.19
C LEU A 147 -2.58 8.22 0.99
N HIS A 148 -3.11 8.67 -0.16
CA HIS A 148 -2.34 8.77 -1.41
C HIS A 148 -1.10 9.64 -1.26
N GLY A 149 -1.20 10.72 -0.46
CA GLY A 149 -0.12 11.66 -0.20
C GLY A 149 1.09 11.09 0.56
N SER A 150 0.98 9.88 1.14
CA SER A 150 2.09 9.23 1.86
C SER A 150 2.42 7.84 1.33
N VAL A 151 1.85 7.39 0.21
CA VAL A 151 2.14 6.05 -0.36
C VAL A 151 3.62 5.91 -0.68
N LEU A 152 4.19 6.84 -1.46
CA LEU A 152 5.61 6.79 -1.84
C LEU A 152 6.54 7.03 -0.65
N GLU A 153 6.19 7.98 0.22
CA GLU A 153 6.95 8.29 1.45
C GLU A 153 7.13 7.04 2.34
N THR A 154 6.13 6.15 2.35
CA THR A 154 6.11 4.92 3.15
C THR A 154 6.63 3.69 2.43
N ASP A 155 7.20 3.84 1.23
CA ASP A 155 7.87 2.75 0.51
C ASP A 155 8.97 2.11 1.41
N PRO A 156 8.89 0.79 1.68
CA PRO A 156 9.87 0.11 2.54
C PRO A 156 11.32 0.21 2.07
N THR A 157 11.56 0.49 0.79
CA THR A 157 12.93 0.66 0.26
C THR A 157 13.57 1.98 0.70
N GLY A 158 12.76 2.93 1.19
CA GLY A 158 13.16 4.30 1.52
C GLY A 158 13.54 5.14 0.30
N ARG A 159 13.20 4.70 -0.91
CA ARG A 159 13.57 5.36 -2.18
C ARG A 159 12.37 5.86 -2.98
N GLU A 160 11.18 5.79 -2.42
CA GLU A 160 9.95 6.27 -3.08
C GLU A 160 9.76 5.63 -4.46
N MET A 161 10.00 4.31 -4.57
CA MET A 161 9.97 3.56 -5.83
C MET A 161 10.97 4.02 -6.90
N SER A 162 12.00 4.80 -6.55
CA SER A 162 13.08 5.15 -7.46
C SER A 162 13.92 3.92 -7.85
N PRO A 163 14.53 3.90 -9.06
CA PRO A 163 15.34 2.77 -9.53
C PRO A 163 16.45 2.34 -8.56
N ARG A 164 16.78 1.04 -8.60
CA ARG A 164 17.93 0.46 -7.91
C ARG A 164 19.24 1.08 -8.45
N LYS A 165 20.31 1.04 -7.66
CA LYS A 165 21.64 1.57 -8.02
C LYS A 165 22.57 0.51 -8.57
#